data_AF-A0A2W7PJ76-F1
#
_entry.id   AF-A0A2W7PJ76-F1
#
_cell.length_a   1.000
_cell.length_b   1.000
_cell.length_c   1.000
_cell.angle_alpha   90.00
_cell.angle_beta   90.00
_cell.angle_gamma   90.00
#
_symmetry.space_group_name_H-M   'P 1'
#
loop_
_entity.id
_entity.type
_entity.pdbx_description
1 polymer ?
#
loop_
_entity_poly.entity_id
_entity_poly.type
_entity_poly.pdbx_seq_one_letter_code
_entity_poly.pdbx_strand_id
1 'polypeptide(L)'
;MRATNEAPGWTSQFRELIGSIDADLDDASGRADLLDPDDYRPSQIFGAERRAAGSNGITWPSVRYPRGNCIAVFWPDVIPIPTQGRHFAYHWNGTTVDYVKRLEDGEVWQVS
;
A
#
# COMPACT_ATOMS: atom_id res chain seq x y z
N MET A 1 12.13 -5.59 0.77
CA MET A 1 13.42 -6.20 0.36
C MET A 1 13.86 -7.34 1.27
N ARG A 2 13.36 -7.46 2.50
CA ARG A 2 13.63 -8.64 3.36
C ARG A 2 13.27 -9.99 2.71
N ALA A 3 12.24 -10.01 1.86
CA ALA A 3 11.81 -11.18 1.10
C ALA A 3 12.54 -11.34 -0.25
N THR A 4 13.53 -10.50 -0.53
CA THR A 4 14.38 -10.54 -1.73
C THR A 4 15.84 -10.74 -1.30
N ASN A 5 16.68 -11.35 -2.13
CA ASN A 5 18.07 -11.67 -1.77
C ASN A 5 19.05 -10.54 -2.17
N GLU A 6 18.70 -9.29 -1.82
CA GLU A 6 19.47 -8.11 -2.22
C GLU A 6 20.62 -7.82 -1.24
N ALA A 7 21.79 -7.47 -1.78
CA ALA A 7 22.96 -7.15 -0.99
C ALA A 7 22.79 -5.84 -0.18
N PRO A 8 23.45 -5.70 0.98
CA PRO A 8 23.56 -4.40 1.67
C PRO A 8 24.09 -3.31 0.74
N GLY A 9 23.52 -2.11 0.82
CA GLY A 9 23.84 -0.98 -0.07
C GLY A 9 22.96 -0.89 -1.32
N TRP A 10 22.15 -1.92 -1.60
CA TRP A 10 21.24 -1.92 -2.74
C TRP A 10 20.12 -0.88 -2.58
N THR A 11 19.59 -0.41 -3.70
CA THR A 11 18.49 0.57 -3.72
C THR A 11 17.39 0.12 -4.67
N SER A 12 16.15 0.07 -4.18
CA SER A 12 14.97 -0.11 -5.03
C SER A 12 14.39 1.24 -5.40
N GLN A 13 14.03 1.40 -6.67
CA GLN A 13 13.31 2.57 -7.13
C GLN A 13 11.80 2.30 -7.21
N PHE A 14 11.02 3.23 -6.67
CA PHE A 14 9.56 3.21 -6.71
C PHE A 14 9.03 4.49 -7.34
N ARG A 15 7.85 4.38 -7.94
CA ARG A 15 7.10 5.48 -8.55
C ARG A 15 5.80 5.65 -7.78
N GLU A 16 5.54 6.86 -7.33
CA GLU A 16 4.23 7.24 -6.81
C GLU A 16 3.24 7.35 -7.98
N LEU A 17 2.05 6.81 -7.78
CA LEU A 17 0.91 7.00 -8.68
C LEU A 17 -0.15 7.79 -7.91
N ILE A 18 -0.53 8.93 -8.46
CA ILE A 18 -1.51 9.83 -7.87
C ILE A 18 -2.82 9.65 -8.64
N GLY A 19 -3.87 9.26 -7.93
CA GLY A 19 -5.20 9.08 -8.49
C GLY A 19 -6.27 9.51 -7.51
N SER A 20 -7.49 9.64 -8.02
CA SER A 20 -8.70 9.87 -7.25
C SER A 20 -9.72 8.79 -7.60
N ILE A 21 -10.62 8.50 -6.68
CA ILE A 21 -11.73 7.57 -6.87
C ILE A 21 -13.02 8.29 -6.49
N ASP A 22 -14.08 8.03 -7.25
CA ASP A 22 -15.43 8.50 -6.98
C ASP A 22 -16.39 7.32 -7.13
N ALA A 23 -16.41 6.46 -6.10
CA ALA A 23 -17.23 5.27 -6.03
C ALA A 23 -17.49 4.88 -4.57
N ASP A 24 -18.66 4.31 -4.31
CA ASP A 24 -18.98 3.73 -3.01
C ASP A 24 -18.14 2.48 -2.75
N LEU A 25 -17.42 2.48 -1.62
CA LEU A 25 -16.61 1.37 -1.15
C LEU A 25 -17.14 0.90 0.21
N ASP A 26 -17.12 -0.40 0.48
CA ASP A 26 -17.54 -0.93 1.78
C ASP A 26 -16.56 -0.51 2.88
N ASP A 27 -17.07 0.07 3.96
CA ASP A 27 -16.26 0.47 5.11
C ASP A 27 -16.00 -0.72 6.05
N ALA A 28 -14.73 -1.09 6.21
CA ALA A 28 -14.26 -2.11 7.13
C ALA A 28 -13.54 -1.54 8.36
N SER A 29 -13.62 -0.24 8.64
CA SER A 29 -12.94 0.40 9.77
C SER A 29 -13.34 -0.15 11.14
N GLY A 30 -14.58 -0.63 11.29
CA GLY A 30 -15.08 -1.26 12.52
C GLY A 30 -14.78 -2.77 12.65
N ARG A 31 -14.03 -3.37 11.71
CA ARG A 31 -13.85 -4.82 11.60
C ARG A 31 -12.45 -5.24 12.05
N ALA A 32 -12.19 -5.15 13.35
CA ALA A 32 -10.90 -5.53 13.93
C ALA A 32 -10.50 -6.99 13.62
N ASP A 33 -11.48 -7.87 13.42
CA ASP A 33 -11.28 -9.27 13.00
C ASP A 33 -10.65 -9.41 11.60
N LEU A 34 -10.65 -8.34 10.80
CA LEU A 34 -10.05 -8.30 9.46
C LEU A 34 -8.68 -7.62 9.43
N LEU A 35 -8.21 -7.09 10.57
CA LEU A 35 -7.04 -6.19 10.64
C LEU A 35 -5.84 -6.82 11.37
N ASP A 36 -5.67 -8.14 11.21
CA ASP A 36 -4.49 -8.83 11.72
C ASP A 36 -3.25 -8.48 10.87
N PRO A 37 -2.14 -8.00 11.49
CA PRO A 37 -0.96 -7.58 10.76
C PRO A 37 -0.20 -8.73 10.09
N ASP A 38 -0.39 -9.97 10.57
CA ASP A 38 0.36 -11.17 10.18
C ASP A 38 -0.54 -12.26 9.54
N ASP A 39 -1.85 -12.28 9.80
CA ASP A 39 -2.82 -13.21 9.21
C ASP A 39 -3.89 -12.54 8.33
N TYR A 40 -3.69 -12.59 7.03
CA TYR A 40 -4.60 -11.98 6.05
C TYR A 40 -5.75 -12.89 5.62
N ARG A 41 -5.88 -14.11 6.17
CA ARG A 41 -6.93 -15.05 5.74
C ARG A 41 -8.35 -14.50 5.95
N PRO A 42 -8.72 -13.91 7.11
CA PRO A 42 -10.06 -13.37 7.31
C PRO A 42 -10.39 -12.23 6.35
N SER A 43 -9.45 -11.31 6.12
CA SER A 43 -9.63 -10.18 5.21
C SER A 43 -9.69 -10.61 3.74
N GLN A 44 -8.95 -11.64 3.35
CA GLN A 44 -9.03 -12.23 2.01
C GLN A 44 -10.39 -12.89 1.74
N ILE A 45 -10.92 -13.65 2.71
CA ILE A 45 -12.26 -14.26 2.61
C ILE A 45 -13.32 -13.16 2.46
N PHE A 46 -13.30 -12.16 3.37
CA PHE A 46 -14.21 -11.03 3.31
C PHE A 46 -14.11 -10.29 1.97
N GLY A 47 -12.90 -10.01 1.48
CA GLY A 47 -12.68 -9.37 0.19
C GLY A 47 -13.28 -10.15 -0.98
N ALA A 48 -13.12 -11.48 -0.98
CA ALA A 48 -13.72 -12.35 -1.99
C ALA A 48 -15.25 -12.33 -1.96
N GLU A 49 -15.85 -12.36 -0.75
CA GLU A 49 -17.29 -12.27 -0.55
C GLU A 49 -17.86 -10.93 -1.03
N ARG A 50 -17.20 -9.81 -0.70
CA ARG A 50 -17.63 -8.46 -1.13
C ARG A 50 -17.54 -8.31 -2.64
N ARG A 51 -16.46 -8.80 -3.25
CA ARG A 51 -16.32 -8.84 -4.71
C ARG A 51 -17.42 -9.68 -5.36
N ALA A 52 -17.72 -10.86 -4.83
CA ALA A 52 -18.79 -11.73 -5.34
C ALA A 52 -20.18 -11.10 -5.20
N ALA A 53 -20.39 -10.27 -4.17
CA ALA A 53 -21.62 -9.51 -3.96
C ALA A 53 -21.74 -8.25 -4.85
N GLY A 54 -20.76 -7.98 -5.72
CA GLY A 54 -20.81 -6.84 -6.65
C GLY A 54 -20.36 -5.50 -6.07
N SER A 55 -19.65 -5.49 -4.94
CA SER A 55 -19.04 -4.27 -4.42
C SER A 55 -17.99 -3.70 -5.38
N ASN A 56 -17.78 -2.38 -5.35
CA ASN A 56 -16.68 -1.74 -6.07
C ASN A 56 -15.33 -1.91 -5.35
N GLY A 57 -15.35 -2.14 -4.04
CA GLY A 57 -14.14 -2.19 -3.24
C GLY A 57 -14.37 -1.98 -1.74
N ILE A 58 -13.29 -1.79 -1.00
CA ILE A 58 -13.29 -1.74 0.47
C ILE A 58 -12.36 -0.61 0.94
N THR A 59 -12.71 0.07 2.04
CA THR A 59 -11.82 0.96 2.80
C THR A 59 -11.52 0.39 4.18
N TRP A 60 -10.30 0.59 4.69
CA TRP A 60 -9.93 0.17 6.04
C TRP A 60 -8.73 0.97 6.59
N PRO A 61 -8.55 1.07 7.92
CA PRO A 61 -7.36 1.67 8.51
C PRO A 61 -6.13 0.80 8.25
N SER A 62 -4.98 1.43 7.99
CA SER A 62 -3.75 0.70 7.71
C SER A 62 -3.22 -0.01 8.95
N VAL A 63 -2.96 -1.32 8.83
CA VAL A 63 -2.31 -2.13 9.88
C VAL A 63 -0.81 -1.83 10.03
N ARG A 64 -0.22 -1.06 9.10
CA ARG A 64 1.22 -0.70 9.11
C ARG A 64 1.50 0.77 9.39
N TYR A 65 0.50 1.64 9.22
CA TYR A 65 0.63 3.07 9.47
C TYR A 65 -0.62 3.58 10.22
N PRO A 66 -0.56 3.80 11.54
CA PRO A 66 -1.75 4.09 12.36
C PRO A 66 -2.59 5.30 11.93
N ARG A 67 -2.00 6.25 11.19
CA ARG A 67 -2.70 7.43 10.65
C ARG A 67 -3.16 7.25 9.21
N GLY A 68 -2.86 6.12 8.60
CA GLY A 68 -3.13 5.81 7.21
C GLY A 68 -4.45 5.08 7.02
N ASN A 69 -5.02 5.25 5.83
CA ASN A 69 -6.15 4.48 5.34
C ASN A 69 -5.73 3.78 4.04
N CYS A 70 -6.35 2.64 3.80
CA CYS A 70 -6.13 1.81 2.62
C CYS A 70 -7.45 1.63 1.87
N ILE A 71 -7.33 1.40 0.56
CA ILE A 71 -8.44 1.02 -0.30
C ILE A 71 -8.08 -0.24 -1.09
N ALA A 72 -9.10 -1.04 -1.40
CA ALA A 72 -9.07 -2.08 -2.42
C ALA A 72 -10.13 -1.73 -3.45
N VAL A 73 -9.79 -1.86 -4.73
CA VAL A 73 -10.72 -1.69 -5.85
C VAL A 73 -10.80 -3.00 -6.62
N PHE A 74 -12.00 -3.48 -6.89
CA PHE A 74 -12.20 -4.81 -7.50
C PHE A 74 -12.30 -4.78 -9.02
N TRP A 75 -12.57 -3.61 -9.60
CA TRP A 75 -12.81 -3.45 -11.03
C TRP A 75 -11.88 -2.37 -11.61
N PRO A 76 -11.27 -2.59 -12.79
CA PRO A 76 -10.36 -1.62 -13.40
C PRO A 76 -11.01 -0.27 -13.75
N ASP A 77 -12.32 -0.23 -13.97
CA ASP A 77 -13.10 0.95 -14.35
C ASP A 77 -13.56 1.80 -13.16
N VAL A 78 -13.36 1.32 -11.92
CA VAL A 78 -13.64 2.08 -10.69
C VAL A 78 -12.59 3.16 -10.43
N ILE A 79 -11.34 2.95 -10.89
CA ILE A 79 -10.26 3.92 -10.72
C ILE A 79 -9.80 4.47 -12.08
N PRO A 80 -9.80 5.79 -12.29
CA PRO A 80 -9.20 6.41 -13.46
C PRO A 80 -7.71 6.11 -13.58
N ILE A 81 -7.16 6.31 -14.79
CA ILE A 81 -5.72 6.19 -15.02
C ILE A 81 -4.99 7.21 -14.13
N PRO A 82 -4.11 6.77 -13.20
CA PRO A 82 -3.41 7.69 -12.31
C PRO A 82 -2.34 8.47 -13.08
N THR A 83 -2.00 9.65 -12.57
CA THR A 83 -0.82 10.39 -13.03
C THR A 83 0.41 9.93 -12.24
N GLN A 84 1.57 9.92 -12.90
CA GLN A 84 2.81 9.60 -12.22
C GLN A 84 3.23 10.79 -11.33
N GLY A 85 3.46 10.51 -10.05
CA GLY A 85 3.97 11.47 -9.08
C GLY A 85 5.49 11.38 -8.91
N ARG A 86 5.93 11.42 -7.66
CA ARG A 86 7.34 11.42 -7.28
C ARG A 86 8.02 10.06 -7.45
N HIS A 87 9.34 10.09 -7.53
CA HIS A 87 10.19 8.91 -7.58
C HIS A 87 11.04 8.80 -6.31
N PHE A 88 11.14 7.58 -5.81
CA PHE A 88 11.83 7.32 -4.56
C PHE A 88 12.84 6.20 -4.72
N ALA A 89 14.00 6.36 -4.09
CA ALA A 89 15.02 5.35 -3.90
C ALA A 89 15.01 4.91 -2.44
N TYR A 90 14.68 3.65 -2.18
CA TYR A 90 14.69 3.05 -0.86
C TYR A 90 16.00 2.30 -0.70
N HIS A 91 16.85 2.73 0.22
CA HIS A 91 18.12 2.07 0.47
C HIS A 91 17.96 0.89 1.42
N TRP A 92 18.65 -0.20 1.14
CA TRP A 92 18.64 -1.42 1.94
C TRP A 92 19.97 -1.62 2.64
N ASN A 93 19.99 -1.63 3.96
CA ASN A 93 21.21 -1.86 4.71
C ASN A 93 21.54 -3.34 4.95
N GLY A 94 20.80 -4.27 4.34
CA GLY A 94 20.90 -5.71 4.59
C GLY A 94 19.85 -6.27 5.55
N THR A 95 19.19 -5.42 6.33
CA THR A 95 18.20 -5.84 7.34
C THR A 95 16.89 -5.07 7.26
N THR A 96 16.93 -3.77 6.97
CA THR A 96 15.76 -2.92 6.80
C THR A 96 16.04 -1.83 5.77
N VAL A 97 14.99 -1.11 5.36
CA VAL A 97 15.16 0.19 4.74
C VAL A 97 15.48 1.18 5.85
N ASP A 98 16.62 1.84 5.75
CA ASP A 98 17.14 2.81 6.73
C ASP A 98 17.03 4.26 6.24
N TYR A 99 16.96 4.50 4.93
CA TYR A 99 16.57 5.80 4.38
C TYR A 99 15.86 5.72 3.04
N VAL A 100 15.12 6.79 2.74
CA VAL A 100 14.42 7.00 1.46
C VAL A 100 14.91 8.32 0.88
N LYS A 101 15.31 8.29 -0.40
CA LYS A 101 15.70 9.47 -1.16
C LYS A 101 14.64 9.79 -2.22
N ARG A 102 14.16 11.03 -2.27
CA ARG A 102 13.38 11.53 -3.41
C ARG A 102 14.32 11.85 -4.56
N LEU A 103 14.05 11.31 -5.74
CA LEU A 103 14.98 11.39 -6.86
C LEU A 103 14.94 12.73 -7.60
N GLU A 104 13.86 13.48 -7.48
CA GLU A 104 13.69 14.78 -8.14
C GLU A 104 14.66 15.84 -7.64
N ASP A 105 14.84 15.94 -6.33
CA ASP A 105 15.63 17.00 -5.67
C ASP A 105 16.68 16.45 -4.70
N GLY A 106 16.72 15.13 -4.50
CA GLY A 106 17.69 14.49 -3.64
C GLY A 106 17.39 14.61 -2.15
N GLU A 107 16.21 15.07 -1.74
CA GLU A 107 15.81 15.08 -0.33
C GLU A 107 15.87 13.66 0.25
N VAL A 108 16.41 13.51 1.46
CA VAL A 108 16.58 12.22 2.14
C VAL A 108 15.87 12.24 3.48
N TRP A 109 15.03 11.24 3.72
CA TRP A 109 14.44 10.97 5.03
C TRP A 109 15.01 9.69 5.60
N GLN A 110 15.44 9.75 6.86
CA GLN A 110 15.84 8.57 7.63
C GLN A 110 14.60 7.80 8.08
N VAL A 111 14.69 6.47 8.05
CA VAL A 111 13.66 5.55 8.52
C VAL A 111 14.18 4.91 9.80
N SER A 112 13.54 5.25 10.91
CA SER A 112 13.83 4.70 12.25
C SER A 112 13.06 3.43 12.53
#